data_AF-A0A6V7HLB3-F1
#
_entry.id   AF-A0A6V7HLB3-F1
#
_cell.length_a   1.000
_cell.length_b   1.000
_cell.length_c   1.000
_cell.angle_alpha   90.00
_cell.angle_beta   90.00
_cell.angle_gamma   90.00
#
_symmetry.space_group_name_H-M   'P 1'
#
loop_
_entity.id
_entity.type
_entity.pdbx_description
1 polymer ?
#
loop_
_entity_poly.entity_id
_entity_poly.type
_entity_poly.pdbx_seq_one_letter_code
_entity_poly.pdbx_strand_id
1 'polypeptide(L)' 'PPKVELEMGNTLNAQNIKEEDDVYFECKVRANPEHHRITWKHN' A
#
# COMPACT_ATOMS: atom_id res chain seq x y z
N PRO A 1 5.72 -5.70 17.78
CA PRO A 1 5.87 -4.57 16.84
C PRO A 1 4.85 -4.72 15.70
N PRO A 2 4.32 -3.64 15.11
CA PRO A 2 3.41 -3.73 13.98
C PRO A 2 4.12 -4.38 12.78
N LYS A 3 3.45 -5.32 12.12
CA LYS A 3 3.90 -5.88 10.85
C LYS A 3 3.14 -5.19 9.73
N VAL A 4 3.86 -4.75 8.70
CA VAL A 4 3.31 -3.99 7.59
C VAL A 4 3.64 -4.73 6.30
N GLU A 5 2.63 -4.96 5.49
CA GLU A 5 2.73 -5.49 4.13
C GLU A 5 2.20 -4.43 3.17
N LEU A 6 2.95 -4.19 2.09
CA LEU A 6 2.58 -3.23 1.07
C LEU A 6 2.31 -3.95 -0.24
N GLU A 7 1.13 -3.70 -0.81
CA GLU A 7 0.69 -4.31 -2.05
C GLU A 7 0.15 -3.23 -2.98
N MET A 8 0.26 -3.48 -4.29
CA MET A 8 -0.45 -2.66 -5.28
C MET A 8 -1.94 -2.97 -5.20
N GLY A 9 -2.78 -1.97 -5.50
CA GLY A 9 -4.22 -2.13 -5.53
C GLY A 9 -4.67 -3.38 -6.28
N ASN A 10 -5.57 -4.17 -5.69
CA ASN A 10 -5.95 -5.49 -6.23
C ASN A 10 -6.53 -5.46 -7.66
N THR A 11 -7.00 -4.30 -8.13
CA THR A 11 -7.52 -4.14 -9.50
C THR A 11 -6.45 -3.69 -10.51
N LEU A 12 -5.23 -3.40 -10.05
CA LEU A 12 -4.14 -2.92 -10.89
C LEU A 12 -3.26 -4.09 -11.36
N ASN A 13 -2.89 -4.06 -12.64
CA ASN A 13 -1.89 -4.97 -13.18
C ASN A 13 -0.56 -4.25 -13.27
N ALA A 14 0.37 -4.57 -12.37
CA ALA A 14 1.70 -3.96 -12.31
C ALA A 14 2.51 -4.04 -13.62
N GLN A 15 2.20 -5.01 -14.49
CA GLN A 15 2.89 -5.20 -15.77
C GLN A 15 2.31 -4.33 -16.91
N ASN A 16 1.15 -3.70 -16.70
CA ASN A 16 0.43 -2.94 -17.72
C ASN A 16 -0.03 -1.57 -17.19
N ILE A 17 0.83 -0.93 -16.39
CA ILE A 17 0.63 0.47 -15.99
C ILE A 17 1.18 1.35 -17.10
N LYS A 18 0.37 2.30 -17.56
CA LYS A 18 0.76 3.27 -18.59
C LYS A 18 0.96 4.66 -17.97
N GLU A 19 1.64 5.53 -18.71
CA GLU A 19 1.68 6.95 -18.36
C GLU A 19 0.25 7.50 -18.31
N GLU A 20 -0.03 8.37 -17.34
CA GLU A 20 -1.36 8.93 -17.02
C GLU A 20 -2.35 7.97 -16.32
N ASP A 21 -1.97 6.73 -16.01
CA ASP A 21 -2.84 5.84 -15.21
C ASP A 21 -2.73 6.15 -13.71
N ASP A 22 -3.89 6.26 -13.05
CA ASP A 22 -3.96 6.36 -11.60
C ASP A 22 -3.60 5.02 -10.95
N VAL A 23 -2.67 5.07 -9.99
CA VAL A 23 -2.28 3.91 -9.19
C VAL A 23 -2.53 4.16 -7.71
N TYR A 24 -2.79 3.08 -6.98
CA TYR A 24 -2.95 3.13 -5.55
C TYR A 24 -2.27 1.91 -4.91
N PHE A 25 -1.87 2.09 -3.65
CA PHE A 25 -1.26 1.05 -2.84
C PHE A 25 -2.12 0.75 -1.62
N GLU A 26 -2.17 -0.51 -1.25
CA GLU A 26 -2.81 -1.00 -0.03
C GLU A 26 -1.73 -1.30 1.02
N CYS A 27 -1.90 -0.74 2.23
CA CYS A 27 -1.03 -0.99 3.37
C CYS A 27 -1.77 -1.87 4.39
N LYS A 28 -1.36 -3.13 4.49
CA LYS A 28 -1.94 -4.09 5.44
C LYS A 28 -1.13 -4.08 6.73
N VAL A 29 -1.74 -3.60 7.81
CA VAL A 29 -1.10 -3.49 9.13
C VAL A 29 -1.66 -4.52 10.09
N ARG A 30 -0.79 -5.39 10.61
CA ARG A 30 -1.10 -6.30 11.73
C ARG A 30 -0.46 -5.76 13.00
N ALA A 31 -1.27 -5.23 13.91
CA ALA A 31 -0.83 -4.66 15.19
C ALA A 31 -1.83 -5.00 16.30
N ASN A 32 -1.33 -5.13 17.53
CA ASN A 32 -2.16 -5.22 18.74
C ASN A 32 -1.47 -4.42 19.87
N PRO A 33 -1.99 -3.26 20.29
CA PRO A 33 -3.27 -2.65 19.87
C PRO A 33 -3.27 -2.17 18.42
N GLU A 34 -4.46 -1.82 17.91
CA GLU A 34 -4.63 -1.35 16.53
C GLU A 34 -3.82 -0.08 16.25
N HIS A 35 -3.43 0.09 14.99
CA HIS A 35 -2.66 1.23 14.54
C HIS A 35 -3.55 2.48 14.44
N HIS A 36 -3.00 3.66 14.76
CA HIS A 36 -3.74 4.92 14.73
C HIS A 36 -3.21 5.91 13.68
N ARG A 37 -2.10 5.59 13.01
CA ARG A 37 -1.48 6.44 11.99
C ARG A 37 -0.70 5.59 10.99
N ILE A 38 -0.86 5.92 9.71
CA ILE A 38 -0.07 5.36 8.60
C ILE A 38 0.74 6.48 7.99
N THR A 39 2.01 6.21 7.64
CA THR A 39 2.89 7.17 6.96
C THR A 39 3.46 6.51 5.72
N TRP A 40 3.25 7.17 4.58
CA TRP A 40 3.77 6.76 3.30
C TRP A 40 5.07 7.49 3.02
N LYS A 41 6.07 6.78 2.48
CA LYS A 41 7.37 7.35 2.12
C LYS A 41 7.70 6.92 0.70
N HIS A 42 8.17 7.87 -0.08
CA HIS A 42 8.69 7.69 -1.43
C HIS A 42 10.04 8.43 -1.49
N ASN A 43 11.02 7.89 -2.21
CA ASN A 43 12.32 8.54 -2.41
C ASN A 43 12.26 9.38 -3.67
#